data_AF-A0A450WIC9-F1
#
_entry.id   AF-A0A450WIC9-F1
#
_cell.length_a   1.000
_cell.length_b   1.000
_cell.length_c   1.000
_cell.angle_alpha   90.00
_cell.angle_beta   90.00
_cell.angle_gamma   90.00
#
_symmetry.space_group_name_H-M   'P 1'
#
loop_
_entity.id
_entity.type
_entity.pdbx_description
1 polymer ?
#
loop_
_entity_poly.entity_id
_entity_poly.type
_entity_poly.pdbx_seq_one_letter_code
_entity_poly.pdbx_strand_id
1 'polypeptide(L)'
;MFKTGVDSVSFIENALNAAQDHTDILPATFKTFELKSDVDLFGVMTDIGTIAASVASEIDDTRLAVGSEAMEKSTQIYNYVKTAAKTTPGLKPVADQLGQRFKKAGRHKKHDEPKE
;
A
#
# COMPACT_ATOMS: atom_id res chain seq x y z
N MET A 1 -17.06 -23.50 1.36
CA MET A 1 -16.69 -22.18 1.92
C MET A 1 -17.37 -21.13 1.06
N PHE A 2 -18.25 -20.31 1.63
CA PHE A 2 -18.90 -19.21 0.90
C PHE A 2 -17.90 -18.06 0.76
N LYS A 3 -17.87 -17.41 -0.41
CA LYS A 3 -16.97 -16.30 -0.71
C LYS A 3 -17.77 -15.19 -1.36
N THR A 4 -17.44 -13.95 -1.03
CA THR A 4 -17.99 -12.78 -1.69
C THR A 4 -17.09 -12.36 -2.84
N GLY A 5 -17.68 -12.21 -4.02
CA GLY A 5 -17.13 -11.52 -5.18
C GLY A 5 -18.12 -10.47 -5.67
N VAL A 6 -17.83 -9.83 -6.81
CA VAL A 6 -18.66 -8.75 -7.38
C VAL A 6 -20.13 -9.19 -7.55
N ASP A 7 -20.36 -10.43 -7.99
CA ASP A 7 -21.71 -10.98 -8.19
C ASP A 7 -22.39 -11.42 -6.88
N SER A 8 -21.64 -11.54 -5.78
CA SER A 8 -22.19 -12.01 -4.50
C SER A 8 -22.97 -10.94 -3.76
N VAL A 9 -22.67 -9.66 -3.98
CA VAL A 9 -23.34 -8.55 -3.29
C VAL A 9 -24.81 -8.48 -3.70
N SER A 10 -25.07 -8.44 -5.01
CA SER A 10 -26.44 -8.43 -5.54
C SER A 10 -27.24 -9.67 -5.13
N PHE A 11 -26.59 -10.84 -5.05
CA PHE A 11 -27.26 -12.04 -4.53
C PHE A 11 -27.65 -11.89 -3.07
N ILE A 12 -26.75 -11.40 -2.21
CA ILE A 12 -26.98 -11.24 -0.77
C ILE A 12 -28.11 -10.23 -0.51
N GLU A 13 -28.11 -9.10 -1.22
CA GLU A 13 -29.16 -8.07 -1.12
C GLU A 13 -30.52 -8.60 -1.59
N ASN A 14 -30.55 -9.27 -2.75
CA ASN A 14 -31.79 -9.87 -3.26
C ASN A 14 -32.34 -10.97 -2.34
N ALA A 15 -31.45 -11.78 -1.75
CA ALA A 15 -31.84 -12.80 -0.78
C ALA A 15 -32.41 -12.18 0.50
N LEU A 16 -31.83 -11.08 0.99
CA LEU A 16 -32.37 -10.34 2.13
C LEU A 16 -33.75 -9.74 1.81
N ASN A 17 -33.91 -9.11 0.64
CA ASN A 17 -35.20 -8.56 0.21
C ASN A 17 -36.27 -9.66 0.14
N ALA A 18 -35.97 -10.80 -0.51
CA ALA A 18 -36.89 -11.92 -0.57
C ALA A 18 -37.25 -12.46 0.83
N ALA A 19 -36.29 -12.52 1.75
CA ALA A 19 -36.52 -12.96 3.13
C ALA A 19 -37.37 -11.96 3.94
N GLN A 20 -37.34 -10.67 3.59
CA GLN A 20 -38.17 -9.63 4.23
C GLN A 20 -39.58 -9.56 3.64
N ASP A 21 -39.71 -9.74 2.33
CA ASP A 21 -40.99 -9.65 1.61
C ASP A 21 -41.84 -10.92 1.77
N HIS A 22 -41.19 -12.07 1.97
CA HIS A 22 -41.84 -13.38 2.05
C HIS A 22 -41.48 -14.11 3.35
N THR A 23 -41.76 -13.50 4.51
CA THR A 23 -41.37 -14.08 5.82
C THR A 23 -42.01 -15.44 6.11
N ASP A 24 -43.14 -15.75 5.46
CA ASP A 24 -43.90 -17.00 5.63
C ASP A 24 -43.20 -18.24 5.05
N ILE A 25 -42.29 -18.06 4.09
CA ILE A 25 -41.51 -19.16 3.51
C ILE A 25 -40.33 -19.57 4.40
N LEU A 26 -40.00 -18.75 5.41
CA LEU A 26 -38.85 -18.94 6.28
C LEU A 26 -39.24 -19.79 7.50
N PRO A 27 -38.37 -20.70 7.96
CA PRO A 27 -38.56 -21.37 9.24
C PRO A 27 -38.61 -20.33 10.38
N ALA A 28 -39.42 -20.59 11.42
CA ALA A 28 -39.50 -19.71 12.60
C ALA A 28 -38.15 -19.52 13.34
N THR A 29 -37.18 -20.40 13.09
CA THR A 29 -35.82 -20.32 13.64
C THR A 29 -34.90 -19.42 12.83
N PHE A 30 -35.27 -19.04 11.61
CA PHE A 30 -34.47 -18.16 10.77
C PHE A 30 -34.59 -16.71 11.24
N LYS A 31 -33.45 -16.05 11.41
CA LYS A 31 -33.37 -14.70 11.96
C LYS A 31 -33.02 -13.71 10.86
N THR A 32 -34.03 -13.24 10.13
CA THR A 32 -33.85 -12.26 9.04
C THR A 32 -33.17 -10.97 9.51
N PHE A 33 -33.33 -10.59 10.78
CA PHE A 33 -32.64 -9.43 11.35
C PHE A 33 -31.13 -9.63 11.48
N GLU A 34 -30.66 -10.85 11.77
CA GLU A 34 -29.22 -11.16 11.83
C GLU A 34 -28.62 -11.07 10.43
N LEU A 35 -29.29 -11.65 9.43
CA LEU A 35 -28.89 -11.49 8.02
C LEU A 35 -28.82 -10.01 7.64
N LYS A 36 -29.85 -9.22 7.96
CA LYS A 36 -29.83 -7.77 7.68
C LYS A 36 -28.63 -7.07 8.30
N SER A 37 -28.35 -7.34 9.58
CA SER A 37 -27.20 -6.77 10.28
C SER A 37 -25.89 -7.11 9.58
N ASP A 38 -25.74 -8.34 9.10
CA ASP A 38 -24.54 -8.77 8.38
C ASP A 38 -24.41 -8.10 7.00
N VAL A 39 -25.52 -7.93 6.26
CA VAL A 39 -25.53 -7.21 4.97
C VAL A 39 -25.16 -5.74 5.17
N ASP A 40 -25.74 -5.08 6.16
CA ASP A 40 -25.45 -3.68 6.47
C ASP A 40 -23.97 -3.51 6.86
N LEU A 41 -23.46 -4.38 7.73
CA LEU A 41 -22.05 -4.35 8.14
C LEU A 41 -21.11 -4.61 6.96
N PHE A 42 -21.46 -5.54 6.08
CA PHE A 42 -20.69 -5.82 4.87
C PHE A 42 -20.57 -4.58 3.98
N GLY A 43 -21.66 -3.83 3.78
CA GLY A 43 -21.66 -2.56 3.06
C GLY A 43 -20.72 -1.53 3.70
N VAL A 44 -20.86 -1.31 5.01
CA VAL A 44 -20.01 -0.36 5.75
C VAL A 44 -18.52 -0.74 5.68
N MET A 45 -18.20 -2.03 5.82
CA MET A 45 -16.81 -2.50 5.72
C MET A 45 -16.23 -2.34 4.31
N THR A 46 -17.06 -2.49 3.28
CA THR A 46 -16.66 -2.27 1.87
C THR A 46 -16.27 -0.81 1.63
N ASP A 47 -17.08 0.12 2.15
CA ASP A 47 -16.82 1.56 2.05
C ASP A 47 -15.57 1.97 2.82
N ILE A 48 -15.41 1.48 4.06
CA ILE A 48 -14.20 1.71 4.86
C ILE A 48 -12.96 1.16 4.17
N GLY A 49 -13.05 -0.04 3.57
CA GLY A 49 -11.95 -0.62 2.80
C GLY A 49 -11.53 0.27 1.63
N THR A 50 -12.50 0.83 0.90
CA THR A 50 -12.25 1.75 -0.21
C THR A 50 -11.55 3.02 0.27
N ILE A 51 -12.04 3.63 1.35
CA ILE A 51 -11.43 4.85 1.93
C ILE A 51 -10.01 4.56 2.42
N ALA A 52 -9.81 3.44 3.11
CA ALA A 52 -8.50 3.04 3.62
C ALA A 52 -7.49 2.82 2.48
N ALA A 53 -7.91 2.22 1.37
CA ALA A 53 -7.06 2.06 0.19
C ALA A 53 -6.65 3.41 -0.42
N SER A 54 -7.57 4.37 -0.49
CA SER A 54 -7.26 5.74 -0.95
C SER A 54 -6.22 6.42 -0.05
N VAL A 55 -6.44 6.40 1.27
CA VAL A 55 -5.51 6.98 2.25
C VAL A 55 -4.14 6.30 2.18
N ALA A 56 -4.11 4.97 2.03
CA ALA A 56 -2.85 4.24 1.88
C ALA A 56 -2.07 4.67 0.62
N SER A 57 -2.77 4.92 -0.49
CA SER A 57 -2.17 5.45 -1.71
C SER A 57 -1.57 6.84 -1.48
N GLU A 58 -2.31 7.76 -0.87
CA GLU A 58 -1.84 9.13 -0.59
C GLU A 58 -0.62 9.13 0.36
N ILE A 59 -0.60 8.21 1.33
CA ILE A 59 0.56 8.01 2.21
C ILE A 59 1.78 7.54 1.41
N ASP A 60 1.61 6.60 0.48
CA ASP A 60 2.72 6.11 -0.35
C ASP A 60 3.25 7.21 -1.27
N ASP A 61 2.36 7.95 -1.94
CA ASP A 61 2.70 9.09 -2.80
C ASP A 61 3.47 10.15 -2.02
N THR A 62 2.99 10.49 -0.82
CA THR A 62 3.67 11.45 0.06
C THR A 62 5.03 10.93 0.49
N ARG A 63 5.14 9.65 0.87
CA ARG A 63 6.41 9.02 1.26
C ARG A 63 7.43 9.08 0.11
N LEU A 64 6.99 8.82 -1.12
CA LEU A 64 7.84 8.87 -2.31
C LEU A 64 8.28 10.30 -2.64
N ALA A 65 7.37 11.28 -2.54
CA ALA A 65 7.69 12.69 -2.76
C ALA A 65 8.73 13.18 -1.75
N VAL A 66 8.47 13.04 -0.44
CA VAL A 66 9.41 13.52 0.60
C VAL A 66 10.71 12.71 0.61
N GLY A 67 10.66 11.42 0.26
CA GLY A 67 11.84 10.58 0.11
C GLY A 67 12.75 11.03 -1.03
N SER A 68 12.16 11.53 -2.12
CA SER A 68 12.90 12.07 -3.27
C SER A 68 13.63 13.36 -2.89
N GLU A 69 12.95 14.29 -2.21
CA GLU A 69 13.58 15.52 -1.71
C GLU A 69 14.69 15.23 -0.68
N ALA A 70 14.45 14.30 0.25
CA ALA A 70 15.44 13.89 1.22
C ALA A 70 16.67 13.27 0.54
N MET A 71 16.46 12.50 -0.53
CA MET A 71 17.54 11.93 -1.33
C MET A 71 18.36 13.00 -2.06
N GLU A 72 17.71 14.00 -2.66
CA GLU A 72 18.40 15.10 -3.30
C GLU A 72 19.32 15.82 -2.32
N LYS A 73 18.79 16.24 -1.16
CA LYS A 73 19.55 16.91 -0.10
C LYS A 73 20.68 16.03 0.43
N SER A 74 20.43 14.74 0.62
CA SER A 74 21.46 13.78 1.04
C SER A 74 22.59 13.64 0.01
N THR A 75 22.27 13.71 -1.27
CA THR A 75 23.26 13.67 -2.36
C THR A 75 24.12 14.94 -2.38
N GLN A 76 23.52 16.11 -2.14
CA GLN A 76 24.26 17.36 -1.98
C GLN A 76 25.22 17.29 -0.79
N ILE A 77 24.76 16.80 0.38
CA ILE A 77 25.60 16.59 1.56
C ILE A 77 26.78 15.65 1.24
N TYR A 78 26.52 14.54 0.55
CA TYR A 78 27.58 13.63 0.12
C TYR A 78 28.65 14.35 -0.71
N ASN A 79 28.24 15.20 -1.67
CA ASN A 79 29.18 15.95 -2.50
C ASN A 79 30.01 16.96 -1.68
N TYR A 80 29.41 17.62 -0.68
CA TYR A 80 30.14 18.49 0.23
C TYR A 80 31.15 17.71 1.08
N VAL A 81 30.72 16.60 1.70
CA VAL A 81 31.59 15.73 2.50
C VAL A 81 32.74 15.18 1.65
N LYS A 82 32.47 14.72 0.44
CA LYS A 82 33.47 14.23 -0.51
C LYS A 82 34.48 15.32 -0.88
N THR A 83 34.04 16.55 -1.06
CA THR A 83 34.91 17.70 -1.36
C THR A 83 35.77 18.06 -0.16
N ALA A 84 35.18 18.19 1.03
CA ALA A 84 35.87 18.51 2.27
C ALA A 84 36.87 17.42 2.69
N ALA A 85 36.59 16.14 2.39
CA ALA A 85 37.50 15.03 2.66
C ALA A 85 38.86 15.13 1.94
N LYS A 86 39.01 16.02 0.95
CA LYS A 86 40.30 16.30 0.29
C LYS A 86 41.25 17.10 1.17
N THR A 87 40.71 17.93 2.07
CA THR A 87 41.49 18.91 2.85
C THR A 87 41.33 18.74 4.35
N THR A 88 40.27 18.07 4.80
CA THR A 88 39.92 17.91 6.21
C THR A 88 40.18 16.47 6.68
N PRO A 89 41.14 16.25 7.60
CA PRO A 89 41.38 14.94 8.20
C PRO A 89 40.12 14.37 8.86
N GLY A 90 39.93 13.06 8.80
CA GLY A 90 38.81 12.37 9.44
C GLY A 90 37.51 12.30 8.63
N LEU A 91 37.36 13.08 7.54
CA LEU A 91 36.14 13.02 6.70
C LEU A 91 36.17 11.93 5.62
N LYS A 92 37.34 11.37 5.29
CA LYS A 92 37.47 10.33 4.26
C LYS A 92 36.62 9.08 4.55
N PRO A 93 36.60 8.51 5.78
CA PRO A 93 35.72 7.39 6.12
C PRO A 93 34.23 7.72 5.94
N VAL A 94 33.80 8.94 6.29
CA VAL A 94 32.41 9.39 6.15
C VAL A 94 32.02 9.49 4.67
N ALA A 95 32.89 10.06 3.84
CA ALA A 95 32.69 10.10 2.39
C ALA A 95 32.58 8.68 1.80
N ASP A 96 33.45 7.76 2.23
CA ASP A 96 33.43 6.38 1.75
C ASP A 96 32.17 5.62 2.17
N GLN A 97 31.66 5.85 3.39
CA GLN A 97 30.41 5.29 3.90
C GLN A 97 29.20 5.77 3.08
N LEU A 98 29.05 7.09 2.90
CA LEU A 98 27.97 7.66 2.09
C LEU A 98 28.06 7.20 0.63
N GLY A 99 29.28 7.05 0.11
CA GLY A 99 29.56 6.59 -1.25
C GLY A 99 29.17 5.12 -1.54
N GLN A 100 28.93 4.30 -0.51
CA GLN A 100 28.54 2.89 -0.70
C GLN A 100 27.25 2.74 -1.51
N ARG A 101 26.34 3.71 -1.39
CA ARG A 101 25.09 3.74 -2.16
C ARG A 101 25.34 3.70 -3.67
N PHE A 102 26.29 4.50 -4.16
CA PHE A 102 26.59 4.60 -5.60
C PHE A 102 27.38 3.39 -6.11
N LYS A 103 28.19 2.75 -5.26
CA LYS A 103 28.89 1.50 -5.61
C LYS A 103 27.92 0.35 -5.85
N LYS A 104 26.80 0.30 -5.11
CA LYS A 104 25.73 -0.68 -5.32
C LYS A 104 24.94 -0.40 -6.60
N ALA A 105 24.64 0.86 -6.90
CA ALA A 105 23.95 1.27 -8.13
C ALA A 105 24.73 0.90 -9.41
N GLY A 106 26.06 1.05 -9.42
CA GLY A 106 26.90 0.70 -10.57
C GLY A 106 27.05 -0.80 -10.84
N ARG A 107 26.71 -1.67 -9.88
CA ARG A 107 26.75 -3.13 -10.07
C ARG A 107 25.52 -3.68 -10.77
N HIS A 108 24.36 -3.07 -10.58
CA HIS A 108 23.14 -3.47 -11.28
C HIS A 108 23.25 -3.21 -12.79
N LYS A 109 23.79 -2.06 -13.19
CA LYS A 109 23.92 -1.69 -14.61
C LYS A 109 24.85 -2.61 -15.44
N LYS A 110 25.76 -3.35 -14.80
CA LYS A 110 26.65 -4.31 -15.49
C LYS A 110 26.03 -5.69 -15.74
N HIS A 111 24.91 -6.01 -15.10
CA HIS A 111 24.28 -7.33 -15.25
C HIS A 111 23.20 -7.34 -16.35
N ASP A 112 22.75 -6.17 -16.81
CA ASP A 112 21.67 -6.01 -17.80
C ASP A 112 22.16 -5.70 -19.22
N GLU A 113 23.47 -5.81 -19.50
CA GLU A 113 23.99 -5.76 -20.88
C GLU A 113 23.75 -7.13 -21.55
N PRO A 114 22.96 -7.20 -22.65
CA PRO A 114 22.84 -8.43 -23.43
C PRO A 114 24.21 -8.75 -24.03
N LYS A 115 24.68 -9.97 -23.85
CA LYS A 115 25.80 -10.49 -24.63
C LYS A 115 25.30 -10.74 -26.05
N GLU A 116 25.79 -9.96 -27.02
CA GLU A 116 25.74 -10.31 -28.44
C GLU A 116 26.48 -11.63 -28.71
#